data_AF-A0A820M5X8-F1
#
_entry.id   AF-A0A820M5X8-F1
#
_cell.length_a   1.000
_cell.length_b   1.000
_cell.length_c   1.000
_cell.angle_alpha   90.00
_cell.angle_beta   90.00
_cell.angle_gamma   90.00
#
_symmetry.space_group_name_H-M   'P 1'
#
loop_
_entity.id
_entity.type
_entity.pdbx_description
1 polymer ?
#
loop_
_entity_poly.entity_id
_entity_poly.type
_entity_poly.pdbx_seq_one_letter_code
_entity_poly.pdbx_strand_id
1 'polypeptide(L)'
;MTMNRDTLLRIIICIHFVFISMILMADWLPKSYLLNQVTILALGFWAIVHRESVIQVELLMLIELFSILLDSIGIGMYFQIGRHSYSTINSIAYFIISAFFAILHLIFKPIVLILLNKVRQDRLNDSAFGTWSEK
;
A
#
# COMPACT_ATOMS: atom_id res chain seq x y z
N MET A 1 -23.34 -9.21 -4.78
CA MET A 1 -22.19 -10.00 -5.27
C MET A 1 -20.98 -9.58 -4.44
N THR A 2 -20.73 -10.28 -3.33
CA THR A 2 -19.58 -9.97 -2.46
C THR A 2 -18.31 -10.45 -3.15
N MET A 3 -17.35 -9.54 -3.34
CA MET A 3 -16.06 -9.88 -3.96
C MET A 3 -15.30 -10.83 -3.03
N ASN A 4 -14.75 -11.93 -3.55
CA ASN A 4 -13.96 -12.88 -2.79
C ASN A 4 -12.77 -12.16 -2.09
N ARG A 5 -12.57 -12.40 -0.78
CA ARG A 5 -11.51 -11.82 0.05
C ARG A 5 -10.09 -12.00 -0.53
N ASP A 6 -9.82 -13.15 -1.15
CA ASP A 6 -8.52 -13.42 -1.77
C ASP A 6 -8.33 -12.58 -3.05
N THR A 7 -9.40 -12.44 -3.82
CA THR A 7 -9.44 -11.57 -5.00
C THR A 7 -9.26 -10.11 -4.58
N LEU A 8 -9.91 -9.69 -3.50
CA LEU A 8 -9.75 -8.36 -2.93
C LEU A 8 -8.29 -8.08 -2.53
N LEU A 9 -7.64 -9.00 -1.82
CA LEU A 9 -6.24 -8.83 -1.42
C LEU A 9 -5.32 -8.71 -2.65
N ARG A 10 -5.51 -9.54 -3.68
CA ARG A 10 -4.76 -9.45 -4.94
C ARG A 10 -4.96 -8.10 -5.63
N ILE A 11 -6.19 -7.61 -5.70
CA ILE A 11 -6.51 -6.30 -6.28
C ILE A 11 -5.80 -5.19 -5.51
N ILE A 12 -5.82 -5.21 -4.18
CA ILE A 12 -5.10 -4.24 -3.34
C ILE A 12 -3.62 -4.22 -3.72
N ILE A 13 -2.95 -5.37 -3.75
CA ILE A 13 -1.52 -5.44 -4.07
C ILE A 13 -1.22 -4.95 -5.50
N CYS A 14 -2.06 -5.28 -6.48
CA CYS A 14 -1.94 -4.73 -7.83
C CYS A 14 -2.06 -3.21 -7.85
N ILE A 15 -3.00 -2.64 -7.09
CA ILE A 15 -3.18 -1.18 -6.99
C ILE A 15 -1.93 -0.53 -6.38
N HIS A 16 -1.37 -1.08 -5.30
CA HIS A 16 -0.10 -0.61 -4.73
C HIS A 16 1.02 -0.63 -5.77
N PHE A 17 1.18 -1.73 -6.50
CA PHE A 17 2.20 -1.86 -7.53
C PHE A 17 2.06 -0.80 -8.63
N VAL A 18 0.84 -0.54 -9.11
CA VAL A 18 0.57 0.50 -10.11
C VAL A 18 0.92 1.89 -9.57
N PHE A 19 0.49 2.22 -8.36
CA PHE A 19 0.83 3.52 -7.74
C PHE A 19 2.34 3.70 -7.62
N ILE A 20 3.05 2.71 -7.07
CA ILE A 20 4.51 2.77 -6.90
C ILE A 20 5.20 2.96 -8.25
N SER A 21 4.76 2.25 -9.29
CA SER A 21 5.32 2.37 -10.65
C SER A 21 5.15 3.79 -11.21
N MET A 22 3.99 4.42 -11.00
CA MET A 22 3.73 5.80 -11.45
C MET A 22 4.53 6.83 -10.64
N ILE A 23 4.73 6.58 -9.35
CA ILE A 23 5.51 7.46 -8.47
C ILE A 23 6.99 7.43 -8.85
N LEU A 24 7.52 6.26 -9.22
CA LEU A 24 8.92 6.10 -9.62
C LEU A 24 9.26 6.71 -10.99
N MET A 25 8.31 7.36 -11.67
CA MET A 25 8.59 8.12 -12.90
C MET A 25 9.50 9.34 -12.67
N ALA A 26 9.66 9.80 -11.42
CA ALA A 26 10.59 10.85 -11.05
C ALA A 26 11.30 10.48 -9.74
N ASP A 27 12.63 10.59 -9.72
CA ASP A 27 13.45 10.37 -8.53
C ASP A 27 13.52 11.66 -7.70
N TRP A 28 12.56 11.85 -6.81
CA TRP A 28 12.53 13.00 -5.88
C TRP A 28 12.20 12.60 -4.44
N LEU A 29 11.60 11.43 -4.22
CA LEU A 29 11.35 10.87 -2.89
C LEU A 29 12.60 10.16 -2.36
N PRO A 30 12.82 10.15 -1.04
CA PRO A 30 13.97 9.47 -0.46
C PRO A 30 13.89 7.96 -0.67
N LYS A 31 15.05 7.28 -0.74
CA LYS A 31 15.13 5.82 -0.87
C LYS A 31 14.37 5.06 0.23
N SER A 32 14.22 5.66 1.41
CA SER A 32 13.41 5.12 2.52
C SER A 32 11.92 4.97 2.15
N TYR A 33 11.38 5.85 1.29
CA TYR A 33 10.03 5.72 0.74
C TYR A 33 9.91 4.43 -0.08
N LEU A 34 10.83 4.20 -1.01
CA LEU A 34 10.83 3.00 -1.84
C LEU A 34 10.97 1.72 -1.01
N LEU A 35 11.87 1.71 0.00
CA LEU A 35 12.02 0.59 0.93
C LEU A 35 10.69 0.23 1.60
N ASN A 36 9.98 1.24 2.09
CA ASN A 36 8.70 1.08 2.74
C ASN A 36 7.64 0.50 1.78
N GLN A 37 7.54 1.03 0.56
CA GLN A 37 6.58 0.52 -0.42
C GLN A 37 6.87 -0.90 -0.93
N VAL A 38 8.14 -1.26 -1.09
CA VAL A 38 8.53 -2.64 -1.43
C VAL A 38 8.20 -3.59 -0.28
N THR A 39 8.37 -3.15 0.97
CA THR A 39 8.01 -3.93 2.17
C THR A 39 6.52 -4.24 2.19
N ILE A 40 5.66 -3.26 1.88
CA ILE A 40 4.21 -3.46 1.74
C ILE A 40 3.89 -4.50 0.68
N LEU A 41 4.50 -4.43 -0.50
CA LEU A 41 4.30 -5.42 -1.56
C LEU A 41 4.72 -6.83 -1.11
N ALA A 42 5.89 -6.95 -0.47
CA ALA A 42 6.40 -8.23 0.02
C ALA A 42 5.46 -8.87 1.06
N LEU A 43 5.00 -8.08 2.05
CA LEU A 43 4.02 -8.53 3.04
C LEU A 43 2.66 -8.86 2.40
N GLY A 44 2.28 -8.10 1.37
CA GLY A 44 1.12 -8.36 0.54
C GLY A 44 1.15 -9.73 -0.12
N PHE A 45 2.25 -10.05 -0.81
CA PHE A 45 2.45 -11.36 -1.39
C PHE A 45 2.48 -12.46 -0.32
N TRP A 46 3.10 -12.20 0.83
CA TRP A 46 3.13 -13.14 1.94
C TRP A 46 1.72 -13.46 2.49
N ALA A 47 0.88 -12.43 2.63
CA ALA A 47 -0.52 -12.58 3.04
C ALA A 47 -1.40 -13.28 1.98
N ILE A 48 -1.05 -13.19 0.68
CA ILE A 48 -1.70 -13.95 -0.39
C ILE A 48 -1.33 -15.43 -0.36
N VAL A 49 -0.07 -15.75 -0.02
CA VAL A 49 0.40 -17.13 0.09
C VAL A 49 -0.24 -17.82 1.29
N HIS A 50 -0.26 -17.18 2.46
CA HIS A 50 -0.91 -17.73 3.66
C HIS A 50 -2.33 -17.20 3.81
N ARG A 51 -3.26 -17.77 3.03
CA ARG A 51 -4.63 -17.29 2.92
C ARG A 51 -5.43 -17.39 4.21
N GLU A 52 -5.18 -18.40 5.03
CA GLU A 52 -5.96 -18.67 6.25
C GLU A 52 -5.47 -17.87 7.45
N SER A 53 -4.20 -17.47 7.46
CA SER A 53 -3.61 -16.91 8.66
C SER A 53 -3.89 -15.41 8.79
N VAL A 54 -4.35 -15.04 9.99
CA VAL A 54 -4.77 -13.68 10.36
C VAL A 54 -3.56 -12.78 10.57
N ILE A 55 -2.48 -13.35 11.14
CA ILE A 55 -1.27 -12.64 11.57
C ILE A 55 -0.59 -11.90 10.41
N GLN A 56 -0.55 -12.47 9.20
CA GLN A 56 0.09 -11.83 8.04
C GLN A 56 -0.71 -10.60 7.58
N VAL A 57 -2.05 -10.64 7.66
CA VAL A 57 -2.89 -9.48 7.33
C VAL A 57 -2.73 -8.40 8.40
N GLU A 58 -2.65 -8.77 9.68
CA GLU A 58 -2.39 -7.82 10.77
C GLU A 58 -1.04 -7.13 10.62
N LEU A 59 0.01 -7.87 10.30
CA LEU A 59 1.33 -7.31 10.05
C LEU A 59 1.33 -6.37 8.84
N LEU A 60 0.67 -6.76 7.74
CA LEU A 60 0.51 -5.89 6.57
C LEU A 60 -0.21 -4.59 6.93
N MET A 61 -1.32 -4.66 7.67
CA MET A 61 -2.04 -3.46 8.14
C MET A 61 -1.19 -2.57 9.02
N LEU A 62 -0.41 -3.15 9.94
CA LEU A 62 0.45 -2.39 10.84
C LEU A 62 1.52 -1.62 10.05
N ILE A 63 2.18 -2.28 9.09
CA ILE A 63 3.16 -1.63 8.23
C ILE A 63 2.51 -0.59 7.31
N GLU A 64 1.34 -0.86 6.76
CA GLU A 64 0.58 0.12 5.97
C GLU A 64 0.24 1.37 6.78
N LEU A 65 -0.12 1.20 8.07
CA LEU A 65 -0.39 2.32 8.97
C LEU A 65 0.86 3.17 9.24
N PHE A 66 2.00 2.54 9.55
CA PHE A 66 3.26 3.26 9.70
C PHE A 66 3.69 3.94 8.40
N SER A 67 3.44 3.29 7.26
CA SER A 67 3.72 3.84 5.95
C SER A 67 2.98 5.14 5.68
N ILE A 68 1.73 5.29 6.11
CA ILE A 68 1.00 6.56 5.96
C ILE A 68 1.77 7.71 6.61
N LEU A 69 2.27 7.49 7.84
CA LEU A 69 3.04 8.50 8.56
C LEU A 69 4.36 8.81 7.85
N LEU A 70 5.13 7.79 7.50
CA LEU A 70 6.42 7.94 6.84
C LEU A 70 6.30 8.63 5.48
N ASP A 71 5.31 8.22 4.67
CA ASP A 71 5.08 8.76 3.34
C ASP A 71 4.61 10.22 3.42
N SER A 72 3.79 10.57 4.42
CA SER A 72 3.36 11.96 4.65
C SER A 72 4.55 12.89 4.95
N ILE A 73 5.49 12.44 5.78
CA ILE A 73 6.71 13.17 6.11
C ILE A 73 7.62 13.27 4.89
N GLY A 74 7.81 12.16 4.17
CA GLY A 74 8.64 12.10 2.97
C GLY A 74 8.15 13.05 1.88
N ILE A 75 6.86 13.01 1.56
CA ILE A 75 6.25 13.93 0.59
C ILE A 75 6.38 15.37 1.08
N GLY A 76 6.03 15.67 2.33
CA GLY A 76 6.09 17.03 2.88
C GLY A 76 7.48 17.65 2.85
N MET A 77 8.52 16.87 3.17
CA MET A 77 9.91 17.35 3.19
C MET A 77 10.50 17.49 1.78
N TYR A 78 10.26 16.52 0.90
CA TYR A 78 10.99 16.43 -0.38
C TYR A 78 10.29 17.11 -1.56
N PHE A 79 9.02 17.50 -1.43
CA PHE A 79 8.26 18.07 -2.55
C PHE A 79 8.90 19.36 -3.11
N GLN A 80 9.32 20.29 -2.25
CA GLN A 80 9.95 21.55 -2.70
C GLN A 80 11.34 21.31 -3.31
N ILE A 81 12.10 20.36 -2.73
CA ILE A 81 13.43 19.97 -3.21
C ILE A 81 13.32 19.36 -4.62
N GLY A 82 12.35 18.46 -4.81
CA GLY A 82 12.00 17.91 -6.12
C GLY A 82 11.61 19.01 -7.10
N ARG A 83 10.67 19.88 -6.73
CA ARG A 83 10.21 20.97 -7.61
C ARG A 83 11.35 21.87 -8.11
N HIS A 84 12.36 22.12 -7.27
CA HIS A 84 13.53 22.91 -7.68
C HIS A 84 14.48 22.13 -8.60
N SER A 85 14.62 20.83 -8.38
CA SER A 85 15.52 19.95 -9.14
C SER A 85 15.05 19.69 -10.58
N TYR A 86 13.73 19.71 -10.81
CA TYR A 86 13.11 19.48 -12.12
C TYR A 86 12.74 20.82 -12.79
N SER A 87 13.73 21.55 -13.32
CA SER A 87 13.58 22.92 -13.84
C SER A 87 13.27 23.04 -15.33
N THR A 88 13.45 21.96 -16.12
CA THR A 88 13.14 21.96 -17.57
C THR A 88 11.68 21.55 -17.82
N ILE A 89 11.06 22.08 -18.89
CA ILE A 89 9.65 21.82 -19.25
C ILE A 89 9.35 20.31 -19.36
N ASN A 90 10.24 19.52 -19.97
CA ASN A 90 10.04 18.08 -20.08
C ASN A 90 10.19 17.37 -18.72
N SER A 91 11.17 17.81 -17.89
CA SER A 91 11.43 17.20 -16.59
C SER A 91 10.33 17.52 -15.56
N ILE A 92 9.75 18.71 -15.61
CA ILE A 92 8.74 19.13 -14.63
C ILE A 92 7.41 18.39 -14.80
N ALA A 93 7.07 17.97 -16.02
CA ALA A 93 5.89 17.15 -16.29
C ALA A 93 5.96 15.79 -15.57
N TYR A 94 7.11 15.10 -15.65
CA TYR A 94 7.33 13.84 -14.93
C TYR A 94 7.23 14.02 -13.41
N PHE A 95 7.82 15.09 -12.88
CA PHE A 95 7.72 15.42 -11.46
C PHE A 95 6.27 15.64 -11.02
N ILE A 96 5.48 16.43 -11.76
CA ILE A 96 4.08 16.72 -11.42
C ILE A 96 3.24 15.44 -11.43
N ILE A 97 3.40 14.59 -12.44
CA ILE A 97 2.67 13.32 -12.54
C ILE A 97 3.06 12.39 -11.38
N SER A 98 4.36 12.21 -11.12
CA SER A 98 4.85 11.41 -10.00
C SER A 98 4.31 11.92 -8.67
N ALA A 99 4.36 13.23 -8.43
CA ALA A 99 3.87 13.84 -7.19
C ALA A 99 2.35 13.71 -7.03
N PHE A 100 1.59 13.83 -8.13
CA PHE A 100 0.16 13.57 -8.13
C PHE A 100 -0.15 12.14 -7.67
N PHE A 101 0.53 11.14 -8.26
CA PHE A 101 0.34 9.76 -7.87
C PHE A 101 0.82 9.47 -6.45
N ALA A 102 1.85 10.16 -5.94
CA ALA A 102 2.31 10.01 -4.57
C ALA A 102 1.26 10.47 -3.55
N ILE A 103 0.66 11.64 -3.80
CA ILE A 103 -0.42 12.18 -2.96
C ILE A 103 -1.68 11.31 -3.08
N LEU A 104 -2.04 10.91 -4.30
CA LEU A 104 -3.20 10.04 -4.53
C LEU A 104 -3.03 8.68 -3.85
N HIS A 105 -1.83 8.10 -3.91
CA HIS A 105 -1.51 6.86 -3.21
C HIS A 105 -1.66 7.02 -1.71
N LEU A 106 -1.11 8.09 -1.11
CA LEU A 106 -1.25 8.40 0.32
C LEU A 106 -2.72 8.48 0.75
N ILE A 107 -3.58 9.14 -0.04
CA ILE A 107 -5.03 9.25 0.22
C ILE A 107 -5.72 7.88 0.09
N PHE A 108 -5.21 6.99 -0.77
CA PHE A 108 -5.78 5.67 -0.98
C PHE A 108 -5.47 4.69 0.16
N LYS A 109 -4.36 4.86 0.88
CA LYS A 109 -3.93 3.95 1.97
C LYS A 109 -4.97 3.77 3.10
N PRO A 110 -5.66 4.82 3.60
CA PRO A 110 -6.78 4.65 4.54
C PRO A 110 -7.89 3.72 4.02
N ILE A 111 -8.22 3.80 2.73
CA ILE A 111 -9.21 2.92 2.11
C ILE A 111 -8.68 1.48 2.12
N VAL A 112 -7.41 1.29 1.78
CA VAL A 112 -6.75 -0.03 1.86
C VAL A 112 -6.81 -0.61 3.27
N LEU A 113 -6.53 0.18 4.31
CA LEU A 113 -6.62 -0.28 5.70
C LEU A 113 -8.03 -0.79 6.05
N ILE A 114 -9.07 -0.08 5.63
CA ILE A 114 -10.46 -0.51 5.84
C ILE A 114 -10.74 -1.84 5.11
N LEU A 115 -10.23 -1.99 3.88
CA LEU A 115 -10.40 -3.21 3.10
C LEU A 115 -9.62 -4.39 3.69
N LEU A 116 -8.39 -4.16 4.15
CA LEU A 116 -7.58 -5.17 4.84
C LEU A 116 -8.23 -5.59 6.16
N ASN A 117 -8.85 -4.67 6.89
CA ASN A 117 -9.58 -5.02 8.11
C ASN A 117 -10.81 -5.91 7.80
N LYS A 118 -11.49 -5.71 6.68
CA LYS A 118 -12.54 -6.64 6.23
C LYS A 118 -11.97 -8.01 5.92
N VAL A 119 -10.87 -8.09 5.15
CA VAL A 119 -10.19 -9.36 4.87
C VAL A 119 -9.81 -10.06 6.19
N ARG A 120 -9.29 -9.32 7.17
CA ARG A 120 -8.94 -9.84 8.49
C ARG A 120 -10.15 -10.44 9.21
N GLN A 121 -11.26 -9.69 9.27
CA GLN A 121 -12.49 -10.15 9.92
C GLN A 121 -13.02 -11.43 9.27
N ASP A 122 -12.98 -11.52 7.94
CA ASP A 122 -13.38 -12.72 7.22
C ASP A 122 -12.48 -13.93 7.58
N ARG A 123 -11.14 -13.73 7.65
CA ARG A 123 -10.20 -14.80 8.07
C ARG A 123 -10.50 -15.30 9.50
N LEU A 124 -10.75 -14.36 10.41
CA LEU A 124 -11.06 -14.65 11.81
C LEU A 124 -12.36 -15.46 11.95
N ASN A 125 -13.41 -15.05 11.24
CA ASN A 125 -14.69 -15.75 11.28
C ASN A 125 -14.55 -17.19 10.79
N ASP A 126 -13.85 -17.42 9.68
CA ASP A 126 -13.63 -18.78 9.14
C ASP A 126 -12.88 -19.67 10.14
N SER A 127 -11.86 -19.13 10.81
CA SER A 127 -11.13 -19.85 11.86
C SER A 127 -12.01 -20.20 13.07
N ALA A 128 -12.91 -19.29 13.46
CA ALA A 128 -13.84 -19.54 14.56
C ALA A 128 -14.85 -20.64 14.18
N PHE A 129 -15.46 -20.58 12.99
CA PHE A 129 -16.43 -21.59 12.52
C PHE A 129 -15.85 -23.01 12.49
N GLY A 130 -14.60 -23.19 12.05
CA GLY A 130 -13.94 -24.50 12.04
C GLY A 130 -13.85 -25.13 13.44
N THR A 131 -13.62 -24.32 14.48
CA THR A 131 -13.56 -24.82 15.86
C THR A 131 -14.90 -25.28 16.44
N TRP A 132 -16.03 -24.80 15.89
CA TRP A 132 -17.36 -25.20 16.35
C TRP A 132 -17.87 -26.47 15.66
N SER A 133 -17.40 -26.80 14.45
CA SER A 133 -17.81 -28.02 13.75
C SER A 133 -17.11 -29.29 14.23
N GLU A 134 -15.98 -29.16 14.93
CA GLU A 134 -15.23 -30.29 15.49
C GLU A 134 -15.73 -30.72 16.89
N LYS A 135 -16.76 -30.06 17.43
CA LYS A 135 -17.40 -30.37 18.72
C LYS A 135 -18.79 -30.94 18.51
#